data_AF-A0A348XW38-F1
#
_entry.id   AF-A0A348XW38-F1
#
_cell.length_a   1.000
_cell.length_b   1.000
_cell.length_c   1.000
_cell.angle_alpha   90.00
_cell.angle_beta   90.00
_cell.angle_gamma   90.00
#
_symmetry.space_group_name_H-M   'P 1'
#
loop_
_entity.id
_entity.type
_entity.pdbx_description
1 polymer ?
#
loop_
_entity_poly.entity_id
_entity_poly.type
_entity_poly.pdbx_seq_one_letter_code
_entity_poly.pdbx_strand_id
1 'polypeptide(L)'
;MSPVKGGGMEIIMKKSRRLCLLFLSVVFVSALCVGCAKAADNAPYTQEPGSGQSGAAGSMSDTEGSSNGEGIVEVESTVTESGRSESQKQTGTAENEAPAQKASTEAESAKQETSVQEDKSDMGTMQSEQEQQSSGSDSTPGTGSTPYSQHGKLSVNGTTLTDEHGAVFQLQGVSTHGIGWFPQYVNEDTFAELESWGANAVRLAMYTAEGGYCEGGDADKDKLKKLIDTGVQAATKLGMYVIIDWHVLNDHDPWTYADEAEKFFAEMSEKYKDYGNVIYEICNEPNSGPDWGSVKSYAEKIIPVIRENAPDAVIIVGTPTWSQDVDKAAADPITGYDNIMYALHFYADTHRDYLRDRMKKAIDSGLPVIVSEFGICDASGNGGNNYDEGNKWIEAMDDYNISYFIWNLSNKAETSALISSSCSKLSGFADSELSDSGRWYKEVLIKQREDK
;
A
#
# COMPACT_ATOMS: atom_id res chain seq x y z
N MET A 1 -58.59 -18.76 -28.02
CA MET A 1 -58.29 -17.34 -28.32
C MET A 1 -58.05 -16.62 -27.01
N SER A 2 -56.80 -16.22 -26.77
CA SER A 2 -56.33 -14.97 -26.13
C SER A 2 -54.84 -15.13 -25.82
N PRO A 3 -53.97 -14.19 -26.22
CA PRO A 3 -52.52 -14.39 -26.25
C PRO A 3 -51.80 -13.90 -25.00
N VAL A 4 -50.64 -14.51 -24.76
CA VAL A 4 -49.62 -14.11 -23.78
C VAL A 4 -48.87 -12.87 -24.29
N LYS A 5 -48.77 -11.81 -23.47
CA LYS A 5 -47.93 -10.63 -23.74
C LYS A 5 -46.56 -10.81 -23.08
N GLY A 6 -45.51 -10.75 -23.90
CA GLY A 6 -44.13 -10.66 -23.46
C GLY A 6 -43.75 -9.22 -23.07
N GLY A 7 -43.01 -9.10 -21.96
CA GLY A 7 -42.28 -7.89 -21.56
C GLY A 7 -40.81 -8.24 -21.50
N GLY A 8 -40.06 -7.87 -22.54
CA GLY A 8 -38.66 -8.20 -22.68
C GLY A 8 -38.04 -7.47 -23.86
N MET A 9 -38.22 -6.15 -23.93
CA MET A 9 -37.60 -5.33 -24.98
C MET A 9 -37.41 -3.86 -24.61
N GLU A 10 -37.22 -3.54 -23.31
CA GLU A 10 -37.00 -2.16 -22.87
C GLU A 10 -35.62 -1.91 -22.23
N ILE A 11 -34.78 -2.94 -22.04
CA ILE A 11 -33.46 -2.80 -21.42
C ILE A 11 -32.32 -2.67 -22.46
N ILE A 12 -32.56 -3.03 -23.72
CA ILE A 12 -31.53 -3.04 -24.78
C ILE A 12 -31.36 -1.69 -25.50
N MET A 13 -32.29 -0.74 -25.33
CA MET A 13 -32.24 0.55 -26.04
C MET A 13 -31.44 1.68 -25.34
N LYS A 14 -30.99 1.50 -24.08
CA LYS A 14 -30.21 2.53 -23.37
C LYS A 14 -28.70 2.47 -23.63
N LYS A 15 -28.13 1.29 -23.96
CA LYS A 15 -26.68 1.16 -24.27
C LYS A 15 -26.29 1.57 -25.70
N SER A 16 -27.22 1.57 -26.67
CA SER A 16 -26.91 1.94 -28.08
C SER A 16 -26.91 3.45 -28.38
N ARG A 17 -27.42 4.30 -27.47
CA ARG A 17 -27.48 5.76 -27.70
C ARG A 17 -26.20 6.52 -27.36
N ARG A 18 -25.29 5.94 -26.56
CA ARG A 18 -23.97 6.55 -26.27
C ARG A 18 -22.92 6.27 -27.35
N LEU A 19 -23.08 5.21 -28.15
CA LEU A 19 -22.12 4.83 -29.20
C LEU A 19 -22.33 5.60 -30.52
N CYS A 20 -23.56 6.06 -30.82
CA CYS A 20 -23.85 6.83 -32.04
C CYS A 20 -23.50 8.34 -31.96
N LEU A 21 -23.25 8.88 -30.75
CA LEU A 21 -22.89 10.29 -30.58
C LEU A 21 -21.38 10.56 -30.65
N LEU A 22 -20.52 9.53 -30.56
CA LEU A 22 -19.07 9.66 -30.77
C LEU A 22 -18.62 9.55 -32.24
N PHE A 23 -19.44 8.98 -33.12
CA PHE A 23 -19.07 8.82 -34.55
C PHE A 23 -19.39 10.05 -35.43
N LEU A 24 -20.12 11.05 -34.91
CA LEU A 24 -20.49 12.26 -35.65
C LEU A 24 -19.59 13.48 -35.37
N SER A 25 -18.67 13.40 -34.40
CA SER A 25 -17.73 14.48 -34.05
C SER A 25 -16.32 14.31 -34.68
N VAL A 26 -16.01 13.16 -35.29
CA VAL A 26 -14.70 12.89 -35.92
C VAL A 26 -14.66 13.30 -37.41
N VAL A 27 -15.78 13.70 -38.01
CA VAL A 27 -15.85 14.08 -39.44
C VAL A 27 -15.78 15.60 -39.68
N PHE A 28 -15.61 16.43 -38.63
CA PHE A 28 -15.59 17.90 -38.78
C PHE A 28 -14.30 18.61 -38.33
N VAL A 29 -13.21 17.89 -38.03
CA VAL A 29 -11.90 18.48 -37.63
C VAL A 29 -10.76 18.00 -38.55
N SER A 30 -11.01 17.93 -39.87
CA SER A 30 -9.99 17.62 -40.88
C SER A 30 -10.07 18.52 -42.12
N ALA A 31 -10.53 19.76 -41.93
CA ALA A 31 -10.43 20.81 -42.94
C ALA A 31 -10.28 22.18 -42.27
N LEU A 32 -9.06 22.51 -41.85
CA LEU A 32 -8.48 23.86 -41.74
C LEU A 32 -7.05 23.70 -41.17
N CYS A 33 -6.11 24.49 -41.70
CA CYS A 33 -4.67 24.55 -41.39
C CYS A 33 -3.73 23.80 -42.36
N VAL A 34 -3.83 24.15 -43.65
CA VAL A 34 -2.64 24.34 -44.50
C VAL A 34 -2.48 25.85 -44.65
N GLY A 35 -1.41 26.43 -44.09
CA GLY A 35 -1.06 27.83 -44.32
C GLY A 35 -0.18 28.47 -43.24
N CYS A 36 1.05 28.78 -43.64
CA CYS A 36 1.98 29.75 -43.04
C CYS A 36 2.90 29.29 -41.89
N ALA A 37 4.08 28.83 -42.31
CA ALA A 37 5.32 29.00 -41.59
C ALA A 37 6.08 30.25 -42.08
N LYS A 38 6.83 30.86 -41.14
CA LYS A 38 7.98 31.81 -41.25
C LYS A 38 7.74 33.32 -41.31
N ALA A 39 8.14 33.97 -40.21
CA ALA A 39 9.00 35.17 -40.04
C ALA A 39 8.51 35.96 -38.80
N ALA A 40 9.30 36.57 -37.91
CA ALA A 40 10.72 36.65 -37.61
C ALA A 40 10.85 37.37 -36.23
N ASP A 41 12.04 37.30 -35.64
CA ASP A 41 12.44 37.82 -34.32
C ASP A 41 12.37 39.35 -34.10
N ASN A 42 12.48 39.72 -32.80
CA ASN A 42 13.04 40.94 -32.16
C ASN A 42 12.12 41.99 -31.49
N ALA A 43 12.03 41.88 -30.14
CA ALA A 43 12.20 42.89 -29.05
C ALA A 43 11.35 44.20 -29.01
N PRO A 44 11.28 45.00 -27.90
CA PRO A 44 11.82 44.83 -26.54
C PRO A 44 10.82 45.09 -25.36
N TYR A 45 11.34 44.87 -24.15
CA TYR A 45 10.83 45.15 -22.80
C TYR A 45 10.71 46.67 -22.48
N THR A 46 9.70 47.08 -21.69
CA THR A 46 9.69 48.36 -20.94
C THR A 46 9.02 48.21 -19.57
N GLN A 47 9.66 48.75 -18.52
CA GLN A 47 9.26 48.80 -17.11
C GLN A 47 8.37 50.03 -16.76
N GLU A 48 7.36 49.80 -15.90
CA GLU A 48 6.96 50.48 -14.62
C GLU A 48 6.96 52.03 -14.46
N PRO A 49 6.05 52.63 -13.61
CA PRO A 49 6.18 52.54 -12.14
C PRO A 49 4.89 52.58 -11.26
N GLY A 50 4.89 51.83 -10.13
CA GLY A 50 5.04 52.41 -8.77
C GLY A 50 3.85 52.61 -7.78
N SER A 51 4.08 52.14 -6.52
CA SER A 51 3.53 52.47 -5.18
C SER A 51 2.42 51.57 -4.58
N GLY A 52 2.44 51.04 -3.34
CA GLY A 52 3.39 51.02 -2.19
C GLY A 52 2.90 49.96 -1.14
N GLN A 53 3.77 49.11 -0.57
CA GLN A 53 4.37 49.13 0.80
C GLN A 53 3.38 48.94 1.98
N SER A 54 3.45 47.91 2.85
CA SER A 54 4.45 47.59 3.92
C SER A 54 4.24 46.14 4.45
N GLY A 55 5.13 45.38 5.08
CA GLY A 55 6.52 45.48 5.58
C GLY A 55 6.87 44.14 6.27
N ALA A 56 8.04 43.54 5.97
CA ALA A 56 9.27 43.48 6.80
C ALA A 56 9.33 42.24 7.73
N ALA A 57 10.43 41.54 7.97
CA ALA A 57 11.84 41.47 7.51
C ALA A 57 12.42 40.21 8.22
N GLY A 58 13.54 39.56 7.90
CA GLY A 58 14.71 39.73 7.02
C GLY A 58 15.61 38.50 7.24
N SER A 59 16.81 38.30 6.70
CA SER A 59 17.61 39.00 5.69
C SER A 59 18.83 38.11 5.41
N MET A 60 19.24 38.04 4.13
CA MET A 60 20.63 38.19 3.62
C MET A 60 21.68 37.13 3.97
N SER A 61 22.61 36.72 3.08
CA SER A 61 22.94 37.18 1.72
C SER A 61 23.94 36.23 1.07
N ASP A 62 23.86 36.16 -0.26
CA ASP A 62 24.71 35.48 -1.22
C ASP A 62 26.15 36.03 -1.30
N THR A 63 27.08 35.25 -1.87
CA THR A 63 27.75 35.65 -3.13
C THR A 63 28.48 34.48 -3.80
N GLU A 64 28.14 34.23 -5.07
CA GLU A 64 28.92 33.44 -6.03
C GLU A 64 29.94 34.32 -6.78
N GLY A 65 30.99 33.68 -7.30
CA GLY A 65 31.86 34.21 -8.35
C GLY A 65 32.68 33.10 -8.99
N SER A 66 32.45 32.84 -10.27
CA SER A 66 33.09 31.80 -11.08
C SER A 66 33.87 32.42 -12.24
N SER A 67 35.08 31.92 -12.55
CA SER A 67 35.52 31.58 -13.93
C SER A 67 36.98 31.08 -14.02
N ASN A 68 37.15 29.86 -14.57
CA ASN A 68 38.09 29.33 -15.58
C ASN A 68 39.63 29.61 -15.59
N GLY A 69 40.41 28.54 -15.82
CA GLY A 69 41.61 28.59 -16.69
C GLY A 69 42.82 27.69 -16.34
N GLU A 70 42.90 26.52 -16.98
CA GLU A 70 44.06 25.69 -17.42
C GLU A 70 45.47 25.73 -16.75
N GLY A 71 46.02 24.54 -16.47
CA GLY A 71 47.32 24.12 -17.05
C GLY A 71 48.56 23.85 -16.15
N ILE A 72 48.81 22.55 -15.90
CA ILE A 72 50.10 21.79 -15.86
C ILE A 72 51.26 22.25 -14.93
N VAL A 73 51.76 21.37 -14.04
CA VAL A 73 53.09 20.69 -14.03
C VAL A 73 53.32 19.99 -12.67
N GLU A 74 53.76 18.72 -12.74
CA GLU A 74 54.25 17.85 -11.67
C GLU A 74 55.38 18.44 -10.82
N VAL A 75 55.41 18.13 -9.51
CA VAL A 75 56.65 17.75 -8.81
C VAL A 75 56.33 16.71 -7.73
N GLU A 76 57.02 15.58 -7.86
CA GLU A 76 57.13 14.45 -6.95
C GLU A 76 58.13 14.76 -5.82
N SER A 77 57.84 14.39 -4.57
CA SER A 77 58.89 14.03 -3.58
C SER A 77 58.31 13.38 -2.30
N THR A 78 58.36 12.05 -2.29
CA THR A 78 58.89 11.16 -1.23
C THR A 78 58.69 11.45 0.27
N VAL A 79 57.99 10.50 0.90
CA VAL A 79 58.38 9.66 2.06
C VAL A 79 59.04 10.33 3.28
N THR A 80 58.41 10.20 4.46
CA THR A 80 59.00 9.48 5.61
C THR A 80 58.00 9.24 6.74
N GLU A 81 58.28 8.15 7.43
CA GLU A 81 57.45 7.38 8.36
C GLU A 81 57.74 7.74 9.83
N SER A 82 56.83 7.31 10.71
CA SER A 82 57.02 6.94 12.12
C SER A 82 57.04 8.05 13.20
N GLY A 83 56.36 7.77 14.31
CA GLY A 83 56.57 8.48 15.58
C GLY A 83 55.36 8.48 16.53
N ARG A 84 55.25 7.42 17.34
CA ARG A 84 54.29 7.27 18.45
C ARG A 84 54.80 8.00 19.71
N SER A 85 53.86 8.53 20.49
CA SER A 85 53.76 8.48 21.98
C SER A 85 53.68 9.81 22.76
N GLU A 86 52.61 9.87 23.56
CA GLU A 86 52.50 10.36 24.94
C GLU A 86 52.48 11.86 25.30
N SER A 87 51.26 12.27 25.69
CA SER A 87 50.88 12.77 27.03
C SER A 87 51.61 13.99 27.60
N GLN A 88 50.87 15.10 27.77
CA GLN A 88 50.88 15.84 29.02
C GLN A 88 49.62 16.69 29.22
N LYS A 89 49.35 16.93 30.49
CA LYS A 89 48.12 17.29 31.19
C LYS A 89 48.25 18.72 31.71
N GLN A 90 47.21 19.57 31.63
CA GLN A 90 46.93 20.72 32.52
C GLN A 90 45.56 21.32 32.14
N THR A 91 44.48 21.14 32.93
CA THR A 91 44.00 21.88 34.12
C THR A 91 43.38 23.26 33.87
N GLY A 92 42.13 23.42 34.34
CA GLY A 92 41.41 24.69 34.61
C GLY A 92 39.90 24.52 34.35
N THR A 93 39.07 24.15 35.34
CA THR A 93 38.20 25.02 36.20
C THR A 93 37.18 25.85 35.38
N ALA A 94 35.87 25.92 35.66
CA ALA A 94 35.00 25.45 36.75
C ALA A 94 33.50 25.66 36.36
N GLU A 95 32.60 24.94 37.06
CA GLU A 95 31.22 25.33 37.47
C GLU A 95 30.13 25.55 36.39
N ASN A 96 28.85 25.19 36.52
CA ASN A 96 27.99 24.64 37.60
C ASN A 96 26.72 24.04 36.93
N GLU A 97 26.32 22.81 37.26
CA GLU A 97 25.21 22.40 38.15
C GLU A 97 23.79 22.37 37.54
N ALA A 98 23.21 21.16 37.52
CA ALA A 98 21.82 20.91 37.93
C ALA A 98 21.74 19.50 38.56
N PRO A 99 20.93 19.29 39.61
CA PRO A 99 21.21 18.26 40.62
C PRO A 99 20.38 16.98 40.47
N ALA A 100 20.99 15.86 40.88
CA ALA A 100 20.30 14.66 41.32
C ALA A 100 20.18 14.67 42.84
N GLN A 101 19.03 14.24 43.38
CA GLN A 101 18.89 13.92 44.80
C GLN A 101 18.51 12.45 45.01
N LYS A 102 19.27 11.85 45.93
CA LYS A 102 19.23 10.47 46.41
C LYS A 102 18.07 10.21 47.37
N ALA A 103 17.76 8.92 47.43
CA ALA A 103 16.92 8.18 48.36
C ALA A 103 17.25 8.32 49.86
N SER A 104 16.28 7.90 50.68
CA SER A 104 16.52 7.12 51.91
C SER A 104 15.22 6.45 52.40
N THR A 105 15.26 5.10 52.54
CA THR A 105 14.80 4.21 53.66
C THR A 105 13.43 4.43 54.33
N GLU A 106 12.63 3.47 54.79
CA GLU A 106 12.77 2.05 55.23
C GLU A 106 11.33 1.53 55.53
N ALA A 107 11.07 0.21 55.46
CA ALA A 107 10.33 -0.59 56.48
C ALA A 107 9.86 -1.96 55.94
N GLU A 108 10.02 -2.97 56.78
CA GLU A 108 9.81 -4.42 56.62
C GLU A 108 8.34 -4.86 56.52
N SER A 109 8.09 -6.03 55.90
CA SER A 109 7.76 -7.29 56.62
C SER A 109 6.90 -8.30 55.81
N ALA A 110 7.46 -9.52 55.70
CA ALA A 110 6.86 -10.87 55.70
C ALA A 110 5.49 -11.20 55.04
N LYS A 111 5.51 -12.24 54.18
CA LYS A 111 4.60 -13.43 54.14
C LYS A 111 5.04 -14.34 52.99
N GLN A 112 5.74 -15.46 53.23
CA GLN A 112 5.24 -16.79 53.63
C GLN A 112 4.46 -17.51 52.53
N GLU A 113 5.12 -18.54 51.97
CA GLU A 113 4.57 -19.61 51.13
C GLU A 113 3.47 -20.40 51.86
N THR A 114 2.50 -20.92 51.11
CA THR A 114 1.86 -22.21 51.43
C THR A 114 1.19 -22.81 50.20
N SER A 115 1.50 -24.09 50.00
CA SER A 115 0.99 -25.05 49.02
C SER A 115 -0.32 -25.69 49.49
N VAL A 116 -1.22 -26.04 48.55
CA VAL A 116 -2.21 -27.14 48.63
C VAL A 116 -2.59 -27.51 47.18
N GLN A 117 -2.12 -28.62 46.61
CA GLN A 117 -2.70 -29.99 46.58
C GLN A 117 -4.01 -30.17 45.78
N GLU A 118 -3.92 -31.09 44.82
CA GLU A 118 -4.98 -31.68 43.99
C GLU A 118 -5.94 -32.54 44.84
N ASP A 119 -7.21 -32.60 44.44
CA ASP A 119 -7.99 -33.86 44.53
C ASP A 119 -9.11 -33.93 43.47
N LYS A 120 -9.37 -35.15 43.00
CA LYS A 120 -10.37 -35.54 41.98
C LYS A 120 -11.56 -36.24 42.65
N SER A 121 -12.78 -35.99 42.18
CA SER A 121 -14.00 -36.85 42.24
C SER A 121 -15.22 -35.95 41.95
N ASP A 122 -16.37 -36.35 41.41
CA ASP A 122 -16.90 -37.53 40.74
C ASP A 122 -18.21 -37.06 40.05
N MET A 123 -18.74 -37.93 39.20
CA MET A 123 -19.79 -37.88 38.19
C MET A 123 -21.24 -37.60 38.69
N GLY A 124 -22.12 -37.01 37.85
CA GLY A 124 -23.57 -36.99 38.13
C GLY A 124 -24.50 -36.08 37.30
N THR A 125 -24.83 -36.50 36.07
CA THR A 125 -26.15 -36.53 35.38
C THR A 125 -27.29 -35.48 35.56
N MET A 126 -27.87 -35.12 34.40
CA MET A 126 -29.29 -34.78 34.06
C MET A 126 -29.80 -33.32 34.02
N GLN A 127 -29.92 -32.82 32.78
CA GLN A 127 -31.14 -32.38 32.07
C GLN A 127 -32.10 -31.36 32.74
N SER A 128 -32.28 -30.19 32.10
CA SER A 128 -33.61 -29.70 31.68
C SER A 128 -33.51 -28.41 30.86
N GLU A 129 -34.37 -28.34 29.84
CA GLU A 129 -34.61 -27.25 28.91
C GLU A 129 -35.32 -26.07 29.60
N GLN A 130 -34.95 -24.84 29.24
CA GLN A 130 -35.93 -23.75 29.12
C GLN A 130 -35.55 -22.85 27.94
N GLU A 131 -36.37 -22.93 26.90
CA GLU A 131 -36.48 -21.95 25.83
C GLU A 131 -37.00 -20.62 26.40
N GLN A 132 -36.34 -19.52 26.06
CA GLN A 132 -36.97 -18.21 25.99
C GLN A 132 -36.51 -17.50 24.71
N GLN A 133 -37.47 -17.31 23.80
CA GLN A 133 -37.39 -16.50 22.59
C GLN A 133 -36.90 -15.09 22.90
N SER A 134 -35.81 -14.70 22.26
CA SER A 134 -35.48 -13.29 21.98
C SER A 134 -35.32 -13.16 20.47
N SER A 135 -36.21 -12.38 19.87
CA SER A 135 -36.17 -11.97 18.47
C SER A 135 -34.99 -11.02 18.25
N GLY A 136 -33.82 -11.57 17.94
CA GLY A 136 -32.72 -10.85 17.32
C GLY A 136 -32.62 -11.30 15.87
N SER A 137 -32.58 -10.36 14.93
CA SER A 137 -32.29 -10.67 13.53
C SER A 137 -30.88 -11.22 13.43
N ASP A 138 -30.78 -12.54 13.40
CA ASP A 138 -29.57 -13.27 13.07
C ASP A 138 -29.34 -13.10 11.56
N SER A 139 -28.53 -12.10 11.18
CA SER A 139 -27.92 -12.08 9.86
C SER A 139 -26.82 -13.14 9.87
N THR A 140 -27.20 -14.37 9.56
CA THR A 140 -26.29 -15.47 9.32
C THR A 140 -25.25 -15.04 8.26
N PRO A 141 -23.94 -15.21 8.48
CA PRO A 141 -22.93 -15.03 7.44
C PRO A 141 -23.31 -15.92 6.25
N GLY A 142 -23.35 -15.32 5.07
CA GLY A 142 -23.91 -15.94 3.88
C GLY A 142 -23.35 -17.34 3.64
N THR A 143 -24.24 -18.30 3.42
CA THR A 143 -23.96 -19.55 2.71
C THR A 143 -23.74 -19.30 1.19
N GLY A 144 -23.29 -18.09 0.85
CA GLY A 144 -22.93 -17.67 -0.49
C GLY A 144 -21.54 -18.15 -0.84
N SER A 145 -21.31 -18.38 -2.12
CA SER A 145 -19.99 -18.69 -2.64
C SER A 145 -19.04 -17.52 -2.34
N THR A 146 -17.93 -17.79 -1.64
CA THR A 146 -16.87 -16.80 -1.36
C THR A 146 -16.15 -16.39 -2.66
N PRO A 147 -15.47 -15.23 -2.71
CA PRO A 147 -14.75 -14.80 -3.91
C PRO A 147 -13.84 -15.90 -4.48
N TYR A 148 -12.99 -16.50 -3.65
CA TYR A 148 -12.09 -17.56 -4.08
C TYR A 148 -12.82 -18.83 -4.50
N SER A 149 -13.95 -19.19 -3.87
CA SER A 149 -14.73 -20.36 -4.31
C SER A 149 -15.38 -20.19 -5.70
N GLN A 150 -15.62 -18.95 -6.13
CA GLN A 150 -16.20 -18.63 -7.44
C GLN A 150 -15.12 -18.48 -8.52
N HIS A 151 -14.00 -17.85 -8.16
CA HIS A 151 -13.00 -17.35 -9.11
C HIS A 151 -11.66 -18.11 -9.06
N GLY A 152 -11.39 -18.86 -8.00
CA GLY A 152 -10.19 -19.68 -7.88
C GLY A 152 -8.88 -18.90 -8.01
N LYS A 153 -7.86 -19.55 -8.58
CA LYS A 153 -6.51 -18.97 -8.70
C LYS A 153 -6.48 -17.87 -9.76
N LEU A 154 -5.85 -16.74 -9.44
CA LEU A 154 -5.71 -15.62 -10.37
C LEU A 154 -4.49 -15.78 -11.28
N SER A 155 -4.57 -15.15 -12.45
CA SER A 155 -3.49 -15.06 -13.45
C SER A 155 -3.47 -13.68 -14.11
N VAL A 156 -2.34 -13.28 -14.67
CA VAL A 156 -2.21 -12.04 -15.43
C VAL A 156 -2.27 -12.37 -16.92
N ASN A 157 -3.28 -11.86 -17.61
CA ASN A 157 -3.45 -12.03 -19.05
C ASN A 157 -3.36 -10.66 -19.74
N GLY A 158 -2.25 -10.44 -20.45
CA GLY A 158 -1.91 -9.14 -20.98
C GLY A 158 -1.76 -8.12 -19.85
N THR A 159 -2.62 -7.11 -19.82
CA THR A 159 -2.61 -6.04 -18.81
C THR A 159 -3.59 -6.28 -17.65
N THR A 160 -4.32 -7.39 -17.66
CA THR A 160 -5.49 -7.56 -16.81
C THR A 160 -5.36 -8.81 -15.94
N LEU A 161 -5.81 -8.70 -14.70
CA LEU A 161 -5.94 -9.82 -13.79
C LEU A 161 -7.21 -10.61 -14.15
N THR A 162 -7.09 -11.93 -14.28
CA THR A 162 -8.19 -12.83 -14.61
C THR A 162 -8.32 -13.95 -13.60
N ASP A 163 -9.55 -14.42 -13.41
CA ASP A 163 -9.87 -15.59 -12.61
C ASP A 163 -9.48 -16.91 -13.31
N GLU A 164 -9.68 -18.04 -12.64
CA GLU A 164 -9.32 -19.36 -13.17
C GLU A 164 -10.12 -19.76 -14.42
N HIS A 165 -11.24 -19.10 -14.69
CA HIS A 165 -12.10 -19.30 -15.86
C HIS A 165 -11.75 -18.36 -17.01
N GLY A 166 -10.76 -17.48 -16.81
CA GLY A 166 -10.32 -16.47 -17.79
C GLY A 166 -11.21 -15.22 -17.84
N ALA A 167 -12.12 -15.03 -16.87
CA ALA A 167 -12.89 -13.81 -16.75
C ALA A 167 -12.07 -12.72 -16.05
N VAL A 168 -12.29 -11.46 -16.45
CA VAL A 168 -11.64 -10.31 -15.80
C VAL A 168 -12.03 -10.26 -14.33
N PHE A 169 -11.04 -10.11 -13.45
CA PHE A 169 -11.23 -10.06 -12.02
C PHE A 169 -10.51 -8.86 -11.41
N GLN A 170 -11.24 -8.07 -10.63
CA GLN A 170 -10.72 -6.88 -9.96
C GLN A 170 -10.70 -7.12 -8.45
N LEU A 171 -9.51 -7.07 -7.84
CA LEU A 171 -9.35 -7.06 -6.40
C LEU A 171 -9.71 -5.66 -5.88
N GLN A 172 -10.59 -5.63 -4.88
CA GLN A 172 -11.09 -4.42 -4.22
C GLN A 172 -10.84 -4.67 -2.74
N GLY A 173 -9.70 -4.20 -2.26
CA GLY A 173 -9.13 -4.65 -0.98
C GLY A 173 -8.83 -3.53 0.00
N VAL A 174 -8.35 -3.95 1.17
CA VAL A 174 -7.91 -3.05 2.23
C VAL A 174 -6.50 -3.46 2.65
N SER A 175 -5.59 -2.50 2.76
CA SER A 175 -4.28 -2.72 3.37
C SER A 175 -4.37 -2.55 4.88
N THR A 176 -3.73 -3.45 5.62
CA THR A 176 -3.37 -3.16 7.00
C THR A 176 -2.47 -1.94 7.03
N HIS A 177 -2.44 -1.20 8.15
CA HIS A 177 -1.22 -0.45 8.47
C HIS A 177 -0.10 -1.46 8.75
N GLY A 178 1.14 -1.00 8.98
CA GLY A 178 2.23 -1.86 9.45
C GLY A 178 1.80 -2.83 10.55
N ILE A 179 1.86 -4.14 10.25
CA ILE A 179 1.30 -5.19 11.13
C ILE A 179 2.04 -5.28 12.47
N GLY A 180 3.28 -4.78 12.55
CA GLY A 180 4.01 -4.66 13.81
C GLY A 180 3.46 -3.58 14.75
N TRP A 181 2.80 -2.55 14.21
CA TRP A 181 2.25 -1.42 14.98
C TRP A 181 0.76 -1.57 15.29
N PHE A 182 -0.01 -2.12 14.33
CA PHE A 182 -1.45 -2.32 14.47
C PHE A 182 -1.85 -3.81 14.34
N PRO A 183 -1.21 -4.73 15.09
CA PRO A 183 -1.44 -6.18 14.95
C PRO A 183 -2.87 -6.59 15.31
N GLN A 184 -3.58 -5.80 16.12
CA GLN A 184 -4.92 -6.14 16.59
C GLN A 184 -5.95 -6.27 15.47
N TYR A 185 -5.73 -5.63 14.32
CA TYR A 185 -6.63 -5.71 13.17
C TYR A 185 -6.36 -6.91 12.25
N VAL A 186 -5.29 -7.67 12.50
CA VAL A 186 -4.97 -8.89 11.74
C VAL A 186 -5.65 -10.09 12.41
N ASN A 187 -6.95 -10.23 12.15
CA ASN A 187 -7.76 -11.34 12.66
C ASN A 187 -8.99 -11.61 11.76
N GLU A 188 -9.62 -12.77 11.94
CA GLU A 188 -10.76 -13.23 11.15
C GLU A 188 -11.99 -12.33 11.28
N ASP A 189 -12.37 -11.88 12.49
CA ASP A 189 -13.57 -11.06 12.70
C ASP A 189 -13.46 -9.71 11.99
N THR A 190 -12.27 -9.10 12.02
CA THR A 190 -12.00 -7.87 11.27
C THR A 190 -12.07 -8.10 9.77
N PHE A 191 -11.49 -9.18 9.25
CA PHE A 191 -11.52 -9.46 7.82
C PHE A 191 -12.94 -9.84 7.34
N ALA A 192 -13.73 -10.52 8.17
CA ALA A 192 -15.13 -10.82 7.89
C ALA A 192 -15.97 -9.53 7.81
N GLU A 193 -15.69 -8.55 8.68
CA GLU A 193 -16.31 -7.23 8.60
C GLU A 193 -15.99 -6.53 7.27
N LEU A 194 -14.73 -6.55 6.82
CA LEU A 194 -14.33 -5.98 5.53
C LEU A 194 -14.98 -6.71 4.34
N GLU A 195 -15.04 -8.04 4.39
CA GLU A 195 -15.75 -8.86 3.40
C GLU A 195 -17.22 -8.46 3.32
N SER A 196 -17.88 -8.23 4.47
CA SER A 196 -19.28 -7.80 4.50
C SER A 196 -19.52 -6.45 3.83
N TRP A 197 -18.51 -5.57 3.79
CA TRP A 197 -18.56 -4.30 3.05
C TRP A 197 -18.42 -4.50 1.54
N GLY A 198 -17.90 -5.65 1.11
CA GLY A 198 -17.67 -6.01 -0.29
C GLY A 198 -16.20 -6.18 -0.65
N ALA A 199 -15.27 -6.07 0.31
CA ALA A 199 -13.86 -6.32 0.03
C ALA A 199 -13.66 -7.80 -0.33
N ASN A 200 -12.87 -8.08 -1.37
CA ASN A 200 -12.55 -9.46 -1.77
C ASN A 200 -11.08 -9.82 -1.52
N ALA A 201 -10.30 -8.90 -0.96
CA ALA A 201 -8.89 -9.07 -0.71
C ALA A 201 -8.40 -8.23 0.48
N VAL A 202 -7.31 -8.67 1.10
CA VAL A 202 -6.59 -7.93 2.14
C VAL A 202 -5.10 -7.87 1.79
N ARG A 203 -4.42 -6.81 2.20
CA ARG A 203 -2.95 -6.65 2.05
C ARG A 203 -2.31 -6.55 3.43
N LEU A 204 -1.30 -7.38 3.68
CA LEU A 204 -0.58 -7.47 4.96
C LEU A 204 0.75 -6.71 4.85
N ALA A 205 0.75 -5.45 5.25
CA ALA A 205 1.93 -4.57 5.19
C ALA A 205 2.96 -4.92 6.27
N MET A 206 3.97 -5.71 5.93
CA MET A 206 5.06 -6.08 6.82
C MET A 206 6.27 -5.16 6.59
N TYR A 207 6.38 -4.11 7.39
CA TYR A 207 7.53 -3.20 7.38
C TYR A 207 8.83 -3.97 7.57
N THR A 208 9.82 -3.62 6.76
CA THR A 208 11.18 -4.16 6.80
C THR A 208 12.02 -3.38 7.80
N ALA A 209 11.99 -2.05 7.71
CA ALA A 209 12.62 -1.10 8.63
C ALA A 209 11.62 -0.57 9.68
N GLU A 210 12.02 0.47 10.43
CA GLU A 210 11.18 1.19 11.40
C GLU A 210 10.70 0.31 12.58
N GLY A 211 11.60 -0.52 13.10
CA GLY A 211 11.27 -1.57 14.06
C GLY A 211 10.58 -2.79 13.43
N GLY A 212 10.62 -2.89 12.09
CA GLY A 212 10.08 -3.96 11.29
C GLY A 212 10.96 -5.22 11.25
N TYR A 213 10.68 -6.07 10.27
CA TYR A 213 11.24 -7.42 10.14
C TYR A 213 12.77 -7.48 10.16
N CYS A 214 13.44 -6.50 9.54
CA CYS A 214 14.89 -6.49 9.36
C CYS A 214 15.66 -5.81 10.50
N GLU A 215 14.98 -5.09 11.40
CA GLU A 215 15.59 -4.38 12.52
C GLU A 215 15.40 -5.09 13.88
N GLY A 216 14.49 -6.07 13.94
CA GLY A 216 14.24 -6.90 15.12
C GLY A 216 15.13 -8.14 15.24
N GLY A 217 15.12 -8.76 16.41
CA GLY A 217 15.73 -10.09 16.62
C GLY A 217 14.84 -11.23 16.11
N ASP A 218 15.32 -12.47 16.18
CA ASP A 218 14.57 -13.66 15.70
C ASP A 218 13.17 -13.77 16.31
N ALA A 219 13.01 -13.43 17.59
CA ALA A 219 11.71 -13.45 18.26
C ALA A 219 10.73 -12.41 17.69
N ASP A 220 11.21 -11.27 17.18
CA ASP A 220 10.35 -10.25 16.56
C ASP A 220 9.99 -10.63 15.12
N LYS A 221 10.95 -11.21 14.38
CA LYS A 221 10.69 -11.84 13.08
C LYS A 221 9.60 -12.91 13.20
N ASP A 222 9.70 -13.80 14.19
CA ASP A 222 8.72 -14.85 14.42
C ASP A 222 7.33 -14.31 14.76
N LYS A 223 7.24 -13.20 15.52
CA LYS A 223 5.95 -12.53 15.78
C LYS A 223 5.33 -11.99 14.49
N LEU A 224 6.11 -11.33 13.63
CA LEU A 224 5.62 -10.79 12.36
C LEU A 224 5.20 -11.91 11.40
N LYS A 225 5.98 -13.00 11.31
CA LYS A 225 5.60 -14.19 10.53
C LYS A 225 4.33 -14.86 11.05
N LYS A 226 4.11 -14.86 12.37
CA LYS A 226 2.87 -15.36 12.98
C LYS A 226 1.66 -14.46 12.66
N LEU A 227 1.86 -13.14 12.56
CA LEU A 227 0.82 -12.22 12.12
C LEU A 227 0.48 -12.44 10.64
N ILE A 228 1.48 -12.64 9.78
CA ILE A 228 1.24 -13.04 8.38
C ILE A 228 0.44 -14.34 8.32
N ASP A 229 0.85 -15.36 9.07
CA ASP A 229 0.11 -16.62 9.13
C ASP A 229 -1.34 -16.41 9.57
N THR A 230 -1.57 -15.62 10.63
CA THR A 230 -2.92 -15.30 11.11
C THR A 230 -3.75 -14.63 10.02
N GLY A 231 -3.19 -13.66 9.30
CA GLY A 231 -3.86 -12.96 8.20
C GLY A 231 -4.16 -13.88 7.01
N VAL A 232 -3.19 -14.70 6.59
CA VAL A 232 -3.36 -15.64 5.48
C VAL A 232 -4.42 -16.69 5.81
N GLN A 233 -4.40 -17.26 7.02
CA GLN A 233 -5.42 -18.22 7.45
C GLN A 233 -6.82 -17.59 7.51
N ALA A 234 -6.95 -16.38 8.06
CA ALA A 234 -8.21 -15.64 8.11
C ALA A 234 -8.77 -15.38 6.69
N ALA A 235 -7.95 -14.81 5.80
CA ALA A 235 -8.35 -14.54 4.42
C ALA A 235 -8.75 -15.83 3.68
N THR A 236 -7.98 -16.91 3.84
CA THR A 236 -8.27 -18.21 3.22
C THR A 236 -9.59 -18.80 3.69
N LYS A 237 -9.86 -18.75 5.00
CA LYS A 237 -11.11 -19.25 5.58
C LYS A 237 -12.34 -18.46 5.10
N LEU A 238 -12.19 -17.15 4.90
CA LEU A 238 -13.22 -16.28 4.35
C LEU A 238 -13.31 -16.34 2.81
N GLY A 239 -12.38 -17.05 2.16
CA GLY A 239 -12.26 -17.11 0.70
C GLY A 239 -11.93 -15.76 0.05
N MET A 240 -11.18 -14.92 0.76
CA MET A 240 -10.58 -13.68 0.25
C MET A 240 -9.17 -13.96 -0.30
N TYR A 241 -8.71 -13.10 -1.21
CA TYR A 241 -7.30 -13.04 -1.59
C TYR A 241 -6.46 -12.31 -0.55
N VAL A 242 -5.17 -12.62 -0.49
CA VAL A 242 -4.25 -11.98 0.47
C VAL A 242 -2.92 -11.63 -0.21
N ILE A 243 -2.52 -10.37 -0.08
CA ILE A 243 -1.18 -9.90 -0.47
C ILE A 243 -0.27 -10.00 0.76
N ILE A 244 0.85 -10.70 0.62
CA ILE A 244 1.98 -10.66 1.56
C ILE A 244 2.95 -9.60 1.03
N ASP A 245 3.03 -8.47 1.73
CA ASP A 245 3.79 -7.30 1.29
C ASP A 245 5.10 -7.14 2.10
N TRP A 246 6.22 -7.17 1.37
CA TRP A 246 7.54 -6.78 1.85
C TRP A 246 7.67 -5.26 1.78
N HIS A 247 7.30 -4.62 2.89
CA HIS A 247 6.96 -3.21 2.92
C HIS A 247 8.19 -2.31 3.05
N VAL A 248 8.96 -2.20 1.96
CA VAL A 248 10.06 -1.25 1.77
C VAL A 248 9.50 0.18 1.78
N LEU A 249 10.09 1.05 2.61
CA LEU A 249 9.74 2.47 2.71
C LEU A 249 10.95 3.33 3.09
N ASN A 250 11.32 3.37 4.37
CA ASN A 250 12.45 4.18 4.88
C ASN A 250 13.81 3.50 4.72
N ASP A 251 13.83 2.21 4.35
CA ASP A 251 15.00 1.51 3.81
C ASP A 251 15.25 1.81 2.32
N HIS A 252 14.33 2.55 1.67
CA HIS A 252 14.44 3.24 0.37
C HIS A 252 14.74 2.34 -0.85
N ASP A 253 15.87 1.64 -0.83
CA ASP A 253 16.32 0.73 -1.86
C ASP A 253 15.98 -0.73 -1.47
N PRO A 254 15.22 -1.48 -2.30
CA PRO A 254 14.93 -2.88 -2.00
C PRO A 254 16.18 -3.77 -1.88
N TRP A 255 17.34 -3.31 -2.38
CA TRP A 255 18.62 -3.99 -2.17
C TRP A 255 19.11 -3.96 -0.72
N THR A 256 18.68 -3.00 0.10
CA THR A 256 19.12 -2.83 1.51
C THR A 256 18.99 -4.13 2.31
N TYR A 257 17.90 -4.87 2.10
CA TYR A 257 17.62 -6.14 2.79
C TYR A 257 17.35 -7.31 1.84
N ALA A 258 17.95 -7.31 0.64
CA ALA A 258 17.64 -8.32 -0.38
C ALA A 258 17.90 -9.77 0.05
N ASP A 259 18.95 -10.03 0.85
CA ASP A 259 19.23 -11.38 1.33
C ASP A 259 18.23 -11.84 2.41
N GLU A 260 17.65 -10.91 3.18
CA GLU A 260 16.56 -11.23 4.11
C GLU A 260 15.24 -11.41 3.38
N ALA A 261 14.98 -10.62 2.33
CA ALA A 261 13.83 -10.80 1.45
C ALA A 261 13.87 -12.17 0.76
N GLU A 262 15.01 -12.60 0.23
CA GLU A 262 15.20 -13.91 -0.38
C GLU A 262 14.83 -15.05 0.59
N LYS A 263 15.36 -15.02 1.82
CA LYS A 263 15.01 -16.03 2.85
C LYS A 263 13.53 -15.98 3.22
N PHE A 264 12.99 -14.78 3.39
CA PHE A 264 11.60 -14.58 3.75
C PHE A 264 10.66 -15.13 2.67
N PHE A 265 10.87 -14.77 1.42
CA PHE A 265 10.04 -15.23 0.31
C PHE A 265 10.22 -16.72 0.01
N ALA A 266 11.40 -17.30 0.24
CA ALA A 266 11.57 -18.75 0.23
C ALA A 266 10.68 -19.43 1.29
N GLU A 267 10.69 -18.92 2.53
CA GLU A 267 9.88 -19.45 3.63
C GLU A 267 8.37 -19.29 3.37
N MET A 268 7.93 -18.09 2.95
CA MET A 268 6.51 -17.81 2.71
C MET A 268 5.98 -18.57 1.48
N SER A 269 6.76 -18.68 0.40
CA SER A 269 6.33 -19.41 -0.80
C SER A 269 6.25 -20.92 -0.57
N GLU A 270 7.19 -21.52 0.15
CA GLU A 270 7.12 -22.93 0.52
C GLU A 270 5.95 -23.22 1.46
N LYS A 271 5.75 -22.35 2.46
CA LYS A 271 4.67 -22.53 3.44
C LYS A 271 3.28 -22.42 2.82
N TYR A 272 3.08 -21.52 1.85
CA TYR A 272 1.79 -21.24 1.24
C TYR A 272 1.63 -21.77 -0.19
N LYS A 273 2.47 -22.71 -0.64
CA LYS A 273 2.43 -23.25 -2.02
C LYS A 273 1.07 -23.80 -2.47
N ASP A 274 0.29 -24.33 -1.52
CA ASP A 274 -1.04 -24.89 -1.79
C ASP A 274 -2.19 -23.85 -1.68
N TYR A 275 -1.86 -22.59 -1.39
CA TYR A 275 -2.82 -21.50 -1.19
C TYR A 275 -2.93 -20.65 -2.45
N GLY A 276 -3.87 -20.99 -3.33
CA GLY A 276 -4.06 -20.27 -4.59
C GLY A 276 -4.62 -18.84 -4.45
N ASN A 277 -4.96 -18.41 -3.22
CA ASN A 277 -5.41 -17.07 -2.90
C ASN A 277 -4.28 -16.11 -2.45
N VAL A 278 -3.04 -16.60 -2.34
CA VAL A 278 -1.87 -15.80 -1.91
C VAL A 278 -1.19 -15.12 -3.09
N ILE A 279 -0.90 -13.83 -2.91
CA ILE A 279 -0.20 -12.95 -3.84
C ILE A 279 1.02 -12.37 -3.09
N TYR A 280 2.14 -12.18 -3.79
CA TYR A 280 3.38 -11.68 -3.19
C TYR A 280 3.71 -10.28 -3.73
N GLU A 281 3.86 -9.29 -2.85
CA GLU A 281 4.38 -7.97 -3.21
C GLU A 281 5.81 -7.85 -2.67
N ILE A 282 6.79 -7.84 -3.59
CA ILE A 282 8.20 -8.06 -3.24
C ILE A 282 8.92 -6.79 -2.80
N CYS A 283 8.36 -5.61 -3.10
CA CYS A 283 8.82 -4.34 -2.60
C CYS A 283 7.71 -3.30 -2.73
N ASN A 284 7.25 -2.75 -1.60
CA ASN A 284 6.21 -1.72 -1.54
C ASN A 284 6.58 -0.45 -2.33
N GLU A 285 7.56 0.32 -1.85
CA GLU A 285 7.85 1.66 -2.39
C GLU A 285 9.36 1.92 -2.52
N PRO A 286 10.01 1.41 -3.58
CA PRO A 286 11.35 1.87 -3.95
C PRO A 286 11.36 3.40 -4.13
N ASN A 287 12.22 4.10 -3.37
CA ASN A 287 12.23 5.56 -3.37
C ASN A 287 13.60 6.13 -2.99
N SER A 288 13.80 7.44 -3.20
CA SER A 288 15.00 8.17 -2.74
C SER A 288 16.36 7.61 -3.20
N GLY A 289 16.44 7.00 -4.39
CA GLY A 289 17.71 6.46 -4.89
C GLY A 289 17.61 5.48 -6.07
N PRO A 290 16.92 4.33 -5.91
CA PRO A 290 16.91 3.28 -6.91
C PRO A 290 16.13 3.72 -8.15
N ASP A 291 16.72 3.50 -9.33
CA ASP A 291 16.01 3.59 -10.60
C ASP A 291 15.32 2.26 -10.95
N TRP A 292 14.60 2.23 -12.07
CA TRP A 292 13.90 1.03 -12.51
C TRP A 292 14.86 -0.14 -12.79
N GLY A 293 16.07 0.12 -13.28
CA GLY A 293 17.06 -0.93 -13.53
C GLY A 293 17.49 -1.62 -12.24
N SER A 294 17.72 -0.85 -11.17
CA SER A 294 18.00 -1.39 -9.84
C SER A 294 16.83 -2.23 -9.31
N VAL A 295 15.61 -1.70 -9.35
CA VAL A 295 14.40 -2.41 -8.87
C VAL A 295 14.13 -3.68 -9.68
N LYS A 296 14.28 -3.62 -11.01
CA LYS A 296 14.15 -4.78 -11.91
C LYS A 296 15.17 -5.87 -11.56
N SER A 297 16.43 -5.51 -11.32
CA SER A 297 17.47 -6.48 -10.95
C SER A 297 17.21 -7.13 -9.58
N TYR A 298 16.64 -6.38 -8.63
CA TYR A 298 16.16 -6.94 -7.36
C TYR A 298 15.02 -7.93 -7.61
N ALA A 299 14.03 -7.56 -8.43
CA ALA A 299 12.93 -8.45 -8.77
C ALA A 299 13.41 -9.75 -9.43
N GLU A 300 14.38 -9.67 -10.34
CA GLU A 300 15.00 -10.83 -11.00
C GLU A 300 15.78 -11.74 -10.03
N LYS A 301 16.21 -11.24 -8.85
CA LYS A 301 16.77 -12.06 -7.76
C LYS A 301 15.66 -12.77 -6.95
N ILE A 302 14.55 -12.10 -6.67
CA ILE A 302 13.50 -12.62 -5.77
C ILE A 302 12.46 -13.49 -6.49
N ILE A 303 12.08 -13.16 -7.72
CA ILE A 303 11.05 -13.90 -8.47
C ILE A 303 11.39 -15.40 -8.58
N PRO A 304 12.61 -15.84 -8.96
CA PRO A 304 12.97 -17.26 -9.01
C PRO A 304 12.74 -18.01 -7.70
N VAL A 305 12.99 -17.34 -6.57
CA VAL A 305 12.86 -17.91 -5.22
C VAL A 305 11.40 -18.24 -4.92
N ILE A 306 10.49 -17.33 -5.26
CA ILE A 306 9.05 -17.56 -5.13
C ILE A 306 8.61 -18.65 -6.11
N ARG A 307 9.09 -18.60 -7.36
CA ARG A 307 8.71 -19.53 -8.43
C ARG A 307 9.14 -20.98 -8.17
N GLU A 308 10.17 -21.21 -7.34
CA GLU A 308 10.58 -22.55 -6.91
C GLU A 308 9.44 -23.30 -6.21
N ASN A 309 8.64 -22.59 -5.40
CA ASN A 309 7.55 -23.19 -4.62
C ASN A 309 6.16 -22.82 -5.14
N ALA A 310 6.02 -21.66 -5.79
CA ALA A 310 4.75 -21.10 -6.26
C ALA A 310 4.87 -20.64 -7.74
N PRO A 311 4.92 -21.60 -8.70
CA PRO A 311 5.28 -21.34 -10.10
C PRO A 311 4.35 -20.37 -10.83
N ASP A 312 3.07 -20.33 -10.46
CA ASP A 312 2.10 -19.43 -11.12
C ASP A 312 1.48 -18.38 -10.16
N ALA A 313 2.07 -18.13 -8.98
CA ALA A 313 1.56 -17.07 -8.10
C ALA A 313 1.64 -15.69 -8.78
N VAL A 314 0.69 -14.80 -8.50
CA VAL A 314 0.83 -13.40 -8.91
C VAL A 314 1.89 -12.73 -8.04
N ILE A 315 2.84 -12.06 -8.68
CA ILE A 315 3.90 -11.29 -8.01
C ILE A 315 3.76 -9.83 -8.41
N ILE A 316 3.67 -8.95 -7.42
CA ILE A 316 3.62 -7.50 -7.56
C ILE A 316 5.02 -6.95 -7.30
N VAL A 317 5.50 -6.10 -8.21
CA VAL A 317 6.81 -5.44 -8.10
C VAL A 317 6.60 -3.94 -7.97
N GLY A 318 7.14 -3.34 -6.90
CA GLY A 318 7.17 -1.89 -6.71
C GLY A 318 7.85 -1.17 -7.87
N THR A 319 7.55 0.12 -8.04
CA THR A 319 8.25 0.96 -9.02
C THR A 319 8.97 2.13 -8.33
N PRO A 320 9.96 2.78 -8.97
CA PRO A 320 10.62 3.93 -8.36
C PRO A 320 9.67 5.08 -8.03
N THR A 321 10.17 5.99 -7.19
CA THR A 321 9.44 7.19 -6.75
C THR A 321 8.17 6.84 -5.99
N TRP A 322 8.30 6.01 -4.94
CA TRP A 322 7.18 5.53 -4.13
C TRP A 322 6.12 4.84 -4.99
N SER A 323 6.56 3.92 -5.84
CA SER A 323 5.70 3.19 -6.77
C SER A 323 4.89 4.11 -7.68
N GLN A 324 5.51 5.11 -8.32
CA GLN A 324 4.82 6.00 -9.27
C GLN A 324 5.33 5.88 -10.71
N ASP A 325 6.53 5.35 -10.92
CA ASP A 325 7.22 5.38 -12.20
C ASP A 325 6.93 4.13 -13.08
N VAL A 326 5.66 3.77 -13.18
CA VAL A 326 5.18 2.67 -14.04
C VAL A 326 5.47 2.88 -15.54
N ASP A 327 5.68 4.13 -15.99
CA ASP A 327 6.11 4.40 -17.37
C ASP A 327 7.54 3.90 -17.63
N LYS A 328 8.40 3.88 -16.60
CA LYS A 328 9.75 3.32 -16.71
C LYS A 328 9.72 1.81 -16.78
N ALA A 329 8.88 1.18 -15.95
CA ALA A 329 8.63 -0.26 -16.03
C ALA A 329 8.02 -0.68 -17.37
N ALA A 330 7.08 0.10 -17.92
CA ALA A 330 6.50 -0.16 -19.24
C ALA A 330 7.53 -0.08 -20.38
N ALA A 331 8.55 0.77 -20.25
CA ALA A 331 9.61 0.90 -21.26
C ALA A 331 10.63 -0.25 -21.23
N ASP A 332 10.82 -0.90 -20.08
CA ASP A 332 11.75 -2.03 -19.92
C ASP A 332 11.17 -3.09 -18.96
N PRO A 333 10.07 -3.78 -19.32
CA PRO A 333 9.39 -4.69 -18.42
C PRO A 333 10.28 -5.87 -18.02
N ILE A 334 9.96 -6.51 -16.90
CA ILE A 334 10.52 -7.81 -16.53
C ILE A 334 10.05 -8.84 -17.58
N THR A 335 11.00 -9.61 -18.13
CA THR A 335 10.73 -10.63 -19.16
C THR A 335 11.16 -12.01 -18.69
N GLY A 336 10.54 -13.07 -19.23
CA GLY A 336 10.87 -14.46 -18.88
C GLY A 336 10.07 -15.01 -17.69
N TYR A 337 9.18 -14.20 -17.13
CA TYR A 337 8.24 -14.61 -16.08
C TYR A 337 6.83 -14.17 -16.46
N ASP A 338 5.86 -15.05 -16.22
CA ASP A 338 4.44 -14.75 -16.28
C ASP A 338 3.92 -14.31 -14.90
N ASN A 339 2.66 -13.85 -14.84
CA ASN A 339 1.98 -13.44 -13.61
C ASN A 339 2.72 -12.37 -12.79
N ILE A 340 3.32 -11.41 -13.49
CA ILE A 340 3.94 -10.22 -12.89
C ILE A 340 3.00 -9.02 -13.05
N MET A 341 2.79 -8.26 -11.97
CA MET A 341 2.12 -6.97 -11.98
C MET A 341 3.04 -5.89 -11.40
N TYR A 342 2.79 -4.63 -11.72
CA TYR A 342 3.62 -3.50 -11.32
C TYR A 342 2.81 -2.54 -10.47
N ALA A 343 3.34 -2.22 -9.28
CA ALA A 343 2.64 -1.36 -8.34
C ALA A 343 2.62 0.10 -8.83
N LEU A 344 1.46 0.72 -8.71
CA LEU A 344 1.28 2.17 -8.72
C LEU A 344 0.60 2.62 -7.43
N HIS A 345 1.21 3.51 -6.66
CA HIS A 345 0.61 4.08 -5.46
C HIS A 345 0.21 5.53 -5.66
N PHE A 346 -0.91 5.92 -5.05
CA PHE A 346 -1.36 7.31 -5.13
C PHE A 346 -2.05 7.81 -3.86
N TYR A 347 -1.96 9.11 -3.62
CA TYR A 347 -2.73 9.82 -2.59
C TYR A 347 -3.48 10.95 -3.28
N ALA A 348 -4.82 10.85 -3.31
CA ALA A 348 -5.65 11.54 -4.30
C ALA A 348 -5.56 13.07 -4.25
N ASP A 349 -5.26 13.66 -3.08
CA ASP A 349 -5.12 15.12 -3.01
C ASP A 349 -3.82 15.62 -3.65
N THR A 350 -2.77 14.79 -3.67
CA THR A 350 -1.47 15.10 -4.26
C THR A 350 -1.38 14.62 -5.72
N HIS A 351 -1.75 13.38 -5.97
CA HIS A 351 -1.52 12.69 -7.23
C HIS A 351 -2.82 12.68 -8.05
N ARG A 352 -2.92 13.57 -9.04
CA ARG A 352 -4.16 13.83 -9.80
C ARG A 352 -4.02 13.35 -11.26
N ASP A 353 -4.46 14.15 -12.23
CA ASP A 353 -4.49 13.80 -13.65
C ASP A 353 -3.14 13.31 -14.19
N TYR A 354 -2.02 13.91 -13.78
CA TYR A 354 -0.70 13.54 -14.31
C TYR A 354 -0.35 12.07 -14.03
N LEU A 355 -0.67 11.56 -12.83
CA LEU A 355 -0.35 10.19 -12.44
C LEU A 355 -1.40 9.22 -12.99
N ARG A 356 -2.68 9.62 -13.04
CA ARG A 356 -3.72 8.86 -13.76
C ARG A 356 -3.35 8.66 -15.22
N ASP A 357 -2.90 9.71 -15.90
CA ASP A 357 -2.50 9.64 -17.31
C ASP A 357 -1.25 8.78 -17.50
N ARG A 358 -0.32 8.79 -16.54
CA ARG A 358 0.85 7.90 -16.55
C ARG A 358 0.43 6.43 -16.42
N MET A 359 -0.45 6.13 -15.47
CA MET A 359 -1.03 4.79 -15.28
C MET A 359 -1.68 4.29 -16.57
N LYS A 360 -2.58 5.08 -17.15
CA LYS A 360 -3.29 4.75 -18.40
C LYS A 360 -2.30 4.48 -19.54
N LYS A 361 -1.30 5.34 -19.74
CA LYS A 361 -0.28 5.16 -20.79
C LYS A 361 0.57 3.89 -20.59
N ALA A 362 0.93 3.56 -19.36
CA ALA A 362 1.69 2.34 -19.06
C ALA A 362 0.86 1.09 -19.42
N ILE A 363 -0.42 1.08 -19.04
CA ILE A 363 -1.34 -0.01 -19.38
C ILE A 363 -1.59 -0.09 -20.88
N ASP A 364 -1.86 1.04 -21.55
CA ASP A 364 -2.03 1.09 -23.01
C ASP A 364 -0.76 0.62 -23.77
N SER A 365 0.40 0.68 -23.11
CA SER A 365 1.68 0.16 -23.64
C SER A 365 1.93 -1.32 -23.31
N GLY A 366 1.00 -1.98 -22.62
CA GLY A 366 1.04 -3.42 -22.33
C GLY A 366 1.49 -3.79 -20.91
N LEU A 367 1.66 -2.83 -20.00
CA LEU A 367 2.08 -3.12 -18.62
C LEU A 367 0.88 -3.48 -17.71
N PRO A 368 0.86 -4.66 -17.05
CA PRO A 368 -0.15 -5.00 -16.05
C PRO A 368 0.07 -4.24 -14.74
N VAL A 369 -0.71 -3.17 -14.52
CA VAL A 369 -0.60 -2.33 -13.33
C VAL A 369 -1.61 -2.76 -12.25
N ILE A 370 -1.21 -2.68 -10.99
CA ILE A 370 -2.06 -2.83 -9.81
C ILE A 370 -1.83 -1.66 -8.86
N VAL A 371 -2.88 -1.18 -8.19
CA VAL A 371 -2.77 -0.18 -7.12
C VAL A 371 -2.78 -0.89 -5.78
N SER A 372 -1.64 -1.46 -5.37
CA SER A 372 -1.53 -2.16 -4.08
C SER A 372 -1.59 -1.23 -2.87
N GLU A 373 -1.55 0.09 -3.07
CA GLU A 373 -1.79 1.08 -2.02
C GLU A 373 -2.35 2.39 -2.57
N PHE A 374 -3.38 2.93 -1.92
CA PHE A 374 -3.81 4.32 -2.15
C PHE A 374 -4.49 4.97 -0.94
N GLY A 375 -4.49 6.29 -0.89
CA GLY A 375 -5.29 7.10 0.03
C GLY A 375 -6.05 8.22 -0.69
N ILE A 376 -7.06 8.79 -0.04
CA ILE A 376 -7.79 9.96 -0.59
C ILE A 376 -7.33 11.30 0.00
N CYS A 377 -6.45 11.28 1.00
CA CYS A 377 -5.77 12.47 1.52
C CYS A 377 -4.52 12.81 0.69
N ASP A 378 -3.68 13.72 1.19
CA ASP A 378 -2.37 14.00 0.59
C ASP A 378 -1.34 12.90 0.93
N ALA A 379 -0.19 12.92 0.24
CA ALA A 379 0.86 11.90 0.34
C ALA A 379 1.52 11.77 1.74
N SER A 380 1.21 12.64 2.70
CA SER A 380 1.63 12.44 4.09
C SER A 380 0.79 11.42 4.85
N GLY A 381 -0.35 11.02 4.30
CA GLY A 381 -1.36 10.20 4.97
C GLY A 381 -2.28 11.00 5.93
N ASN A 382 -2.01 12.29 6.14
CA ASN A 382 -2.68 13.09 7.17
C ASN A 382 -3.24 14.45 6.69
N GLY A 383 -3.20 14.73 5.40
CA GLY A 383 -3.85 15.88 4.78
C GLY A 383 -5.37 15.83 4.80
N GLY A 384 -6.01 16.79 4.13
CA GLY A 384 -7.45 16.77 3.91
C GLY A 384 -7.86 15.72 2.87
N ASN A 385 -9.00 15.06 3.09
CA ASN A 385 -9.57 14.13 2.11
C ASN A 385 -10.07 14.88 0.87
N ASN A 386 -9.71 14.37 -0.31
CA ASN A 386 -10.18 14.85 -1.60
C ASN A 386 -11.07 13.78 -2.27
N TYR A 387 -12.35 13.80 -1.91
CA TYR A 387 -13.34 12.84 -2.41
C TYR A 387 -13.55 12.91 -3.92
N ASP A 388 -13.50 14.11 -4.51
CA ASP A 388 -13.66 14.29 -5.95
C ASP A 388 -12.52 13.62 -6.72
N GLU A 389 -11.28 13.80 -6.28
CA GLU A 389 -10.13 13.11 -6.87
C GLU A 389 -10.14 11.61 -6.57
N GLY A 390 -10.54 11.21 -5.36
CA GLY A 390 -10.73 9.80 -5.01
C GLY A 390 -11.73 9.10 -5.95
N ASN A 391 -12.87 9.72 -6.21
CA ASN A 391 -13.88 9.18 -7.13
C ASN A 391 -13.36 9.09 -8.58
N LYS A 392 -12.62 10.09 -9.07
CA LYS A 392 -12.00 10.03 -10.41
C LYS A 392 -10.98 8.90 -10.53
N TRP A 393 -10.25 8.59 -9.46
CA TRP A 393 -9.34 7.45 -9.42
C TRP A 393 -10.09 6.13 -9.46
N ILE A 394 -11.14 5.96 -8.65
CA ILE A 394 -12.00 4.76 -8.71
C ILE A 394 -12.55 4.57 -10.12
N GLU A 395 -13.14 5.60 -10.74
CA GLU A 395 -13.66 5.54 -12.11
C GLU A 395 -12.57 5.13 -13.13
N ALA A 396 -11.37 5.70 -13.03
CA ALA A 396 -10.27 5.34 -13.92
C ALA A 396 -9.78 3.90 -13.72
N MET A 397 -9.76 3.41 -12.48
CA MET A 397 -9.39 2.03 -12.18
C MET A 397 -10.46 1.05 -12.67
N ASP A 398 -11.74 1.38 -12.55
CA ASP A 398 -12.84 0.56 -13.08
C ASP A 398 -12.81 0.48 -14.60
N ASP A 399 -12.59 1.61 -15.29
CA ASP A 399 -12.50 1.65 -16.76
C ASP A 399 -11.37 0.74 -17.31
N TYR A 400 -10.30 0.56 -16.54
CA TYR A 400 -9.14 -0.26 -16.91
C TYR A 400 -9.10 -1.62 -16.19
N ASN A 401 -10.09 -1.95 -15.35
CA ASN A 401 -10.15 -3.15 -14.50
C ASN A 401 -8.92 -3.32 -13.59
N ILE A 402 -8.45 -2.22 -13.02
CA ILE A 402 -7.27 -2.18 -12.14
C ILE A 402 -7.71 -2.54 -10.72
N SER A 403 -7.01 -3.50 -10.14
CA SER A 403 -7.16 -3.90 -8.74
C SER A 403 -6.61 -2.82 -7.80
N TYR A 404 -7.27 -2.58 -6.66
CA TYR A 404 -6.88 -1.52 -5.72
C TYR A 404 -7.05 -1.87 -4.23
N PHE A 405 -6.20 -1.27 -3.39
CA PHE A 405 -6.18 -1.50 -1.93
C PHE A 405 -6.03 -0.18 -1.17
N ILE A 406 -7.01 0.18 -0.35
CA ILE A 406 -6.96 1.44 0.41
C ILE A 406 -6.03 1.33 1.64
N TRP A 407 -5.25 2.37 1.88
CA TRP A 407 -4.46 2.62 3.08
C TRP A 407 -5.26 3.50 4.05
N ASN A 408 -5.53 3.11 5.30
CA ASN A 408 -5.18 1.84 5.96
C ASN A 408 -6.15 1.39 7.04
N LEU A 409 -6.19 0.09 7.30
CA LEU A 409 -6.86 -0.51 8.45
C LEU A 409 -6.05 -0.29 9.73
N SER A 410 -6.32 0.83 10.39
CA SER A 410 -5.92 1.14 11.76
C SER A 410 -6.90 2.13 12.38
N ASN A 411 -6.71 2.40 13.67
CA ASN A 411 -7.29 3.56 14.37
C ASN A 411 -6.21 4.61 14.70
N LYS A 412 -5.15 4.71 13.89
CA LYS A 412 -4.16 5.78 14.05
C LYS A 412 -4.87 7.12 13.92
N ALA A 413 -4.43 8.12 14.70
CA ALA A 413 -4.98 9.47 14.63
C ALA A 413 -4.45 10.20 13.39
N GLU A 414 -4.83 9.72 12.21
CA GLU A 414 -4.49 10.27 10.90
C GLU A 414 -5.65 10.14 9.92
N THR A 415 -5.66 10.95 8.87
CA THR A 415 -6.79 11.01 7.92
C THR A 415 -6.99 9.71 7.12
N SER A 416 -5.92 9.02 6.75
CA SER A 416 -6.00 7.79 5.94
C SER A 416 -6.52 6.56 6.70
N ALA A 417 -6.43 6.54 8.03
CA ALA A 417 -6.90 5.43 8.85
C ALA A 417 -8.40 5.20 8.66
N LEU A 418 -8.85 3.96 8.41
CA LEU A 418 -10.27 3.64 8.15
C LEU A 418 -11.12 3.66 9.43
N ILE A 419 -10.51 3.37 10.58
CA ILE A 419 -11.21 3.30 11.86
C ILE A 419 -10.99 4.61 12.61
N SER A 420 -12.04 5.15 13.22
CA SER A 420 -11.93 6.35 14.06
C SER A 420 -10.92 6.10 15.18
N SER A 421 -10.06 7.08 15.46
CA SER A 421 -9.03 6.97 16.52
C SER A 421 -9.59 6.78 17.92
N SER A 422 -10.88 7.07 18.11
CA SER A 422 -11.62 6.83 19.36
C SER A 422 -12.20 5.42 19.48
N CYS A 423 -12.22 4.64 18.38
CA CYS A 423 -12.78 3.30 18.37
C CYS A 423 -11.72 2.25 18.69
N SER A 424 -12.05 1.34 19.61
CA SER A 424 -11.23 0.19 19.99
C SER A 424 -11.84 -1.15 19.56
N LYS A 425 -12.93 -1.14 18.80
CA LYS A 425 -13.53 -2.35 18.26
C LYS A 425 -12.65 -2.93 17.16
N LEU A 426 -12.82 -4.22 16.92
CA LEU A 426 -12.15 -4.95 15.84
C LEU A 426 -13.14 -5.44 14.77
N SER A 427 -14.44 -5.35 15.02
CA SER A 427 -15.51 -5.71 14.08
C SER A 427 -16.82 -5.08 14.55
N GLY A 428 -17.89 -5.15 13.73
CA GLY A 428 -19.19 -4.59 14.07
C GLY A 428 -19.15 -3.07 14.22
N PHE A 429 -18.45 -2.40 13.31
CA PHE A 429 -18.29 -0.95 13.35
C PHE A 429 -19.59 -0.26 12.94
N ALA A 430 -20.09 0.64 13.79
CA ALA A 430 -21.07 1.62 13.37
C ALA A 430 -20.41 2.65 12.44
N ASP A 431 -21.16 3.28 11.55
CA ASP A 431 -20.59 4.28 10.63
C ASP A 431 -19.93 5.46 11.37
N SER A 432 -20.41 5.81 12.57
CA SER A 432 -19.79 6.82 13.44
C SER A 432 -18.44 6.39 14.04
N GLU A 433 -18.12 5.09 14.01
CA GLU A 433 -16.87 4.52 14.49
C GLU A 433 -15.83 4.34 13.36
N LEU A 434 -16.25 4.57 12.11
CA LEU A 434 -15.37 4.70 10.97
C LEU A 434 -14.88 6.14 10.86
N SER A 435 -13.69 6.32 10.29
CA SER A 435 -13.23 7.65 9.88
C SER A 435 -13.99 8.13 8.63
N ASP A 436 -13.73 9.36 8.22
CA ASP A 436 -14.18 9.92 6.95
C ASP A 436 -13.74 9.05 5.74
N SER A 437 -12.48 8.61 5.72
CA SER A 437 -11.94 7.71 4.69
C SER A 437 -12.57 6.32 4.74
N GLY A 438 -12.78 5.80 5.96
CA GLY A 438 -13.44 4.50 6.18
C GLY A 438 -14.87 4.47 5.67
N ARG A 439 -15.67 5.50 5.99
CA ARG A 439 -17.05 5.61 5.48
C ARG A 439 -17.08 5.72 3.96
N TRP A 440 -16.24 6.58 3.37
CA TRP A 440 -16.18 6.72 1.92
C TRP A 440 -15.84 5.40 1.23
N TYR A 441 -14.84 4.67 1.71
CA TYR A 441 -14.45 3.43 1.05
C TYR A 441 -15.47 2.30 1.23
N LYS A 442 -16.13 2.23 2.39
CA LYS A 442 -17.26 1.32 2.59
C LYS A 442 -18.38 1.59 1.58
N GLU A 443 -18.70 2.85 1.30
CA GLU A 443 -19.67 3.21 0.25
C GLU A 443 -19.20 2.82 -1.15
N VAL A 444 -17.92 3.01 -1.47
CA VAL A 444 -17.32 2.54 -2.73
C VAL A 444 -17.51 1.03 -2.90
N LEU A 445 -17.14 0.22 -1.90
CA LEU A 445 -17.26 -1.24 -1.97
C LEU A 445 -18.71 -1.71 -2.11
N ILE A 446 -19.65 -1.10 -1.36
CA ILE A 446 -21.08 -1.41 -1.46
C ILE A 446 -21.59 -1.16 -2.88
N LYS A 447 -21.25 0.00 -3.47
CA LYS A 447 -21.67 0.34 -4.83
C LYS A 447 -21.09 -0.63 -5.87
N GLN A 448 -19.81 -0.98 -5.73
CA GLN A 448 -19.14 -1.92 -6.63
C GLN A 448 -19.77 -3.32 -6.61
N ARG A 449 -20.27 -3.74 -5.45
CA ARG A 449 -21.00 -5.00 -5.32
C ARG A 449 -22.40 -4.96 -5.96
N GLU A 450 -23.07 -3.80 -5.92
CA GLU A 450 -24.41 -3.63 -6.50
C GLU A 450 -24.40 -3.52 -8.04
N ASP A 451 -23.28 -3.07 -8.63
CA ASP A 451 -23.12 -2.92 -10.08
C ASP A 451 -22.73 -4.23 -10.81
N LYS A 452 -22.37 -5.29 -10.07
CA LYS A 452 -22.05 -6.65 -10.55
C LYS A 452 -23.29 -7.55 -10.53
#